data_AF-A0A0J5QGA1-F1
#
_entry.id   AF-A0A0J5QGA1-F1
#
_cell.length_a   1.000
_cell.length_b   1.000
_cell.length_c   1.000
_cell.angle_alpha   90.00
_cell.angle_beta   90.00
_cell.angle_gamma   90.00
#
_symmetry.space_group_name_H-M   'P 1'
#
loop_
_entity.id
_entity.type
_entity.pdbx_description
1 polymer ?
#
loop_
_entity_poly.entity_id
_entity_poly.type
_entity_poly.pdbx_seq_one_letter_code
_entity_poly.pdbx_strand_id
1 'polypeptide(L)'
;MIRAALACFGLALATPANAQDSLRCAALWAGYGDVARTSPYLDGADQARAEAARFRALALRNGASKTETDAAIAAERPGMALLIEALLRGDAQSRALFDRQMTLCAGLNIDKD
;
A
#
# COMPACT_ATOMS: atom_id res chain seq x y z
N MET A 1 12.59 46.86 -8.95
CA MET A 1 11.62 45.78 -9.16
C MET A 1 12.11 44.57 -8.36
N ILE A 2 11.55 44.33 -7.17
CA ILE A 2 11.96 43.24 -6.29
C ILE A 2 11.07 42.03 -6.62
N ARG A 3 11.64 41.01 -7.26
CA ARG A 3 10.98 39.72 -7.45
C ARG A 3 11.14 38.92 -6.15
N ALA A 4 10.11 38.94 -5.31
CA ALA A 4 9.98 38.01 -4.21
C ALA A 4 9.67 36.62 -4.79
N ALA A 5 10.68 35.74 -4.81
CA ALA A 5 10.46 34.32 -5.03
C ALA A 5 9.84 33.73 -3.77
N LEU A 6 8.53 33.49 -3.79
CA LEU A 6 7.86 32.71 -2.77
C LEU A 6 8.46 31.29 -2.77
N ALA A 7 9.22 31.00 -1.72
CA ALA A 7 9.59 29.65 -1.36
C ALA A 7 8.33 28.93 -0.85
N CYS A 8 7.65 28.19 -1.73
CA CYS A 8 6.69 27.16 -1.34
C CYS A 8 7.47 25.97 -0.75
N PHE A 9 7.94 26.11 0.49
CA PHE A 9 8.28 24.96 1.32
C PHE A 9 6.97 24.27 1.68
N GLY A 10 6.55 23.32 0.82
CA GLY A 10 5.47 22.40 1.13
C GLY A 10 5.82 21.66 2.41
N LEU A 11 5.02 21.87 3.45
CA LEU A 11 5.01 21.04 4.65
C LEU A 11 4.63 19.62 4.22
N ALA A 12 5.63 18.81 3.88
CA ALA A 12 5.46 17.37 3.85
C ALA A 12 5.18 16.94 5.29
N LEU A 13 3.90 16.69 5.60
CA LEU A 13 3.52 15.95 6.79
C LEU A 13 4.26 14.62 6.73
N ALA A 14 5.32 14.50 7.53
CA ALA A 14 6.12 13.30 7.61
C ALA A 14 5.28 12.22 8.29
N THR A 15 4.60 11.39 7.50
CA THR A 15 4.04 10.14 8.01
C THR A 15 5.19 9.32 8.59
N PRO A 16 5.09 8.82 9.83
CA PRO A 16 6.13 7.95 10.38
C PRO A 16 6.34 6.77 9.43
N ALA A 17 7.59 6.35 9.22
CA ALA A 17 7.94 5.35 8.21
C ALA A 17 7.09 4.07 8.33
N ASN A 18 6.81 3.64 9.57
CA ASN A 18 5.95 2.50 9.86
C ASN A 18 4.50 2.69 9.41
N ALA A 19 3.96 3.91 9.44
CA ALA A 19 2.63 4.19 8.90
C ALA A 19 2.64 4.14 7.37
N GLN A 20 3.64 4.73 6.71
CA GLN A 20 3.74 4.69 5.26
C GLN A 20 3.87 3.25 4.72
N ASP A 21 4.70 2.43 5.35
CA ASP A 21 4.85 1.02 4.95
C ASP A 21 3.56 0.23 5.20
N SER A 22 2.84 0.51 6.29
CA SER A 22 1.53 -0.08 6.56
C SER A 22 0.50 0.32 5.49
N LEU A 23 0.50 1.57 5.02
CA LEU A 23 -0.38 2.04 3.94
C LEU A 23 -0.10 1.29 2.63
N ARG A 24 1.18 1.15 2.27
CA ARG A 24 1.60 0.40 1.08
C ARG A 24 1.19 -1.07 1.15
N CYS A 25 1.34 -1.70 2.32
CA CYS A 25 0.90 -3.07 2.53
C CYS A 25 -0.63 -3.21 2.45
N ALA A 26 -1.38 -2.24 2.99
CA ALA A 26 -2.83 -2.21 2.83
C ALA A 26 -3.24 -2.09 1.36
N ALA A 27 -2.56 -1.22 0.59
CA ALA A 27 -2.78 -1.06 -0.84
C ALA A 27 -2.42 -2.33 -1.62
N LEU A 28 -1.31 -2.99 -1.28
CA LEU A 28 -0.89 -4.25 -1.90
C LEU A 28 -1.99 -5.31 -1.77
N TRP A 29 -2.43 -5.57 -0.55
CA TRP A 29 -3.46 -6.57 -0.27
C TRP A 29 -4.81 -6.21 -0.88
N ALA A 30 -5.16 -4.92 -0.92
CA ALA A 30 -6.37 -4.46 -1.61
C ALA A 30 -6.30 -4.70 -3.13
N GLY A 31 -5.14 -4.45 -3.74
CA GLY A 31 -4.87 -4.71 -5.17
C GLY A 31 -4.87 -6.21 -5.48
N TYR A 32 -4.25 -7.03 -4.63
CA TYR A 32 -4.33 -8.50 -4.74
C TYR A 32 -5.78 -8.97 -4.70
N GLY A 33 -6.57 -8.49 -3.72
CA GLY A 33 -7.97 -8.85 -3.59
C GLY A 33 -8.81 -8.48 -4.81
N ASP A 34 -8.49 -7.37 -5.48
CA ASP A 34 -9.16 -7.00 -6.74
C ASP A 34 -8.90 -7.99 -7.85
N VAL A 35 -7.63 -8.36 -8.06
CA VAL A 35 -7.26 -9.31 -9.12
C VAL A 35 -7.78 -10.72 -8.79
N ALA A 36 -7.70 -11.14 -7.53
CA ALA A 36 -8.18 -12.45 -7.08
C ALA A 36 -9.70 -12.61 -7.25
N ARG A 37 -10.48 -11.54 -7.23
CA ARG A 37 -11.93 -11.61 -7.49
C ARG A 37 -12.28 -11.97 -8.94
N THR A 38 -11.38 -11.68 -9.88
CA THR A 38 -11.65 -11.81 -11.32
C THR A 38 -10.72 -12.79 -12.02
N SER A 39 -9.65 -13.22 -11.37
CA SER A 39 -8.65 -14.13 -11.93
C SER A 39 -8.99 -15.58 -11.58
N PRO A 40 -9.03 -16.51 -12.55
CA PRO A 40 -9.18 -17.93 -12.26
C PRO A 40 -7.91 -18.58 -11.69
N TYR A 41 -6.81 -17.83 -11.62
CA TYR A 41 -5.49 -18.32 -11.16
C TYR A 41 -5.18 -17.92 -9.72
N LEU A 42 -6.02 -17.08 -9.11
CA LEU A 42 -5.82 -16.57 -7.78
C LEU A 42 -7.07 -16.85 -6.95
N ASP A 43 -6.85 -17.40 -5.77
CA ASP A 43 -7.86 -17.52 -4.72
C ASP A 43 -7.62 -16.45 -3.65
N GLY A 44 -8.45 -16.46 -2.60
CA GLY A 44 -8.11 -15.74 -1.38
C GLY A 44 -8.52 -14.26 -1.35
N ALA A 45 -9.45 -13.83 -2.22
CA ALA A 45 -9.88 -12.43 -2.29
C ALA A 45 -10.39 -11.89 -0.94
N ASP A 46 -11.15 -12.68 -0.19
CA ASP A 46 -11.69 -12.28 1.11
C ASP A 46 -10.59 -12.19 2.18
N GLN A 47 -9.64 -13.13 2.16
CA GLN A 47 -8.45 -13.11 3.03
C GLN A 47 -7.59 -11.88 2.73
N ALA A 48 -7.35 -11.57 1.45
CA ALA A 48 -6.61 -10.38 1.04
C ALA A 48 -7.32 -9.09 1.49
N ARG A 49 -8.65 -9.05 1.41
CA ARG A 49 -9.43 -7.91 1.94
C ARG A 49 -9.28 -7.77 3.46
N ALA A 50 -9.26 -8.88 4.20
CA ALA A 50 -9.04 -8.87 5.64
C ALA A 50 -7.63 -8.36 5.99
N GLU A 51 -6.60 -8.83 5.27
CA GLU A 51 -5.22 -8.33 5.45
C GLU A 51 -5.10 -6.83 5.12
N ALA A 52 -5.71 -6.37 4.03
CA ALA A 52 -5.76 -4.95 3.71
C ALA A 52 -6.36 -4.11 4.86
N ALA A 53 -7.41 -4.62 5.51
CA ALA A 53 -8.02 -3.97 6.66
C ALA A 53 -7.10 -3.97 7.91
N ARG A 54 -6.34 -5.04 8.15
CA ARG A 54 -5.37 -5.12 9.26
C ARG A 54 -4.25 -4.11 9.10
N PHE A 55 -3.66 -4.02 7.91
CA PHE A 55 -2.60 -3.05 7.63
C PHE A 55 -3.12 -1.61 7.65
N ARG A 56 -4.35 -1.38 7.17
CA ARG A 56 -5.01 -0.09 7.32
C ARG A 56 -5.15 0.30 8.79
N ALA A 57 -5.59 -0.63 9.65
CA ALA A 57 -5.71 -0.38 11.09
C ALA A 57 -4.34 -0.09 11.73
N LEU A 58 -3.29 -0.83 11.34
CA LEU A 58 -1.93 -0.59 11.81
C LEU A 58 -1.44 0.82 11.41
N ALA A 59 -1.71 1.28 10.19
CA ALA A 59 -1.36 2.64 9.77
C ALA A 59 -1.99 3.71 10.67
N LEU A 60 -3.25 3.53 11.06
CA LEU A 60 -3.95 4.43 11.98
C LEU A 60 -3.35 4.39 13.40
N ARG A 61 -3.02 3.20 13.91
CA ARG A 61 -2.32 3.06 15.21
C ARG A 61 -0.95 3.74 15.20
N ASN A 62 -0.27 3.72 14.05
CA ASN A 62 1.00 4.40 13.83
C ASN A 62 0.86 5.91 13.56
N GLY A 63 -0.34 6.49 13.73
CA GLY A 63 -0.52 7.95 13.72
C GLY A 63 -0.89 8.57 12.38
N ALA A 64 -1.17 7.78 11.33
CA ALA A 64 -1.76 8.32 10.11
C ALA A 64 -3.21 8.75 10.35
N SER A 65 -3.65 9.85 9.73
CA SER A 65 -5.07 10.20 9.79
C SER A 65 -5.91 9.22 8.96
N LYS A 66 -7.18 9.07 9.32
CA LYS A 66 -8.13 8.23 8.57
C LYS A 66 -8.23 8.66 7.11
N THR A 67 -8.36 9.96 6.86
CA THR A 67 -8.57 10.51 5.52
C THR A 67 -7.35 10.32 4.64
N GLU A 68 -6.14 10.62 5.15
CA GLU A 68 -4.90 10.40 4.42
C GLU A 68 -4.67 8.92 4.15
N THR A 69 -4.96 8.06 5.13
CA THR A 69 -4.86 6.60 5.00
C THR A 69 -5.74 6.08 3.86
N ASP A 70 -7.02 6.45 3.87
CA ASP A 70 -7.98 5.99 2.87
C ASP A 70 -7.61 6.52 1.48
N ALA A 71 -7.17 7.77 1.38
CA ALA A 71 -6.73 8.39 0.13
C ALA A 71 -5.47 7.74 -0.44
N ALA A 72 -4.46 7.48 0.40
CA ALA A 72 -3.21 6.83 -0.01
C ALA A 72 -3.45 5.41 -0.50
N ILE A 73 -4.24 4.62 0.24
CA ILE A 73 -4.60 3.25 -0.17
C ILE A 73 -5.35 3.29 -1.51
N ALA A 74 -6.33 4.18 -1.67
CA ALA A 74 -7.08 4.31 -2.91
C ALA A 74 -6.20 4.72 -4.10
N ALA A 75 -5.21 5.58 -3.89
CA ALA A 75 -4.29 6.03 -4.93
C ALA A 75 -3.31 4.92 -5.36
N GLU A 76 -2.79 4.13 -4.42
CA GLU A 76 -1.79 3.09 -4.73
C GLU A 76 -2.40 1.77 -5.22
N ARG A 77 -3.61 1.43 -4.76
CA ARG A 77 -4.30 0.16 -5.03
C ARG A 77 -4.33 -0.25 -6.53
N PRO A 78 -4.63 0.64 -7.49
CA PRO A 78 -4.59 0.27 -8.91
C PRO A 78 -3.20 -0.14 -9.40
N GLY A 79 -2.15 0.54 -8.94
CA GLY A 79 -0.77 0.19 -9.25
C GLY A 79 -0.38 -1.18 -8.68
N MET A 80 -0.86 -1.49 -7.48
CA MET A 80 -0.67 -2.80 -6.87
C MET A 80 -1.42 -3.90 -7.62
N ALA A 81 -2.64 -3.65 -8.10
CA ALA A 81 -3.35 -4.60 -8.96
C ALA A 81 -2.57 -4.89 -10.26
N LEU A 82 -2.05 -3.85 -10.92
CA LEU A 82 -1.21 -3.99 -12.11
C LEU A 82 0.07 -4.81 -11.84
N LEU A 83 0.69 -4.63 -10.68
CA LEU A 83 1.83 -5.44 -10.24
C LEU A 83 1.47 -6.93 -10.17
N ILE A 84 0.31 -7.27 -9.61
CA ILE A 84 -0.18 -8.66 -9.54
C ILE A 84 -0.52 -9.21 -10.92
N GLU A 85 -1.14 -8.43 -11.79
CA GLU A 85 -1.42 -8.87 -13.17
C GLU A 85 -0.12 -9.11 -13.97
N ALA A 86 0.89 -8.27 -13.79
CA ALA A 86 2.21 -8.45 -14.39
C ALA A 86 2.91 -9.71 -13.82
N LEU A 87 2.80 -9.95 -12.52
CA LEU A 87 3.27 -11.18 -11.87
C LEU A 87 2.65 -12.43 -12.49
N LEU A 88 1.32 -12.43 -12.71
CA LEU A 88 0.61 -13.53 -13.34
C LEU A 88 1.04 -13.79 -14.79
N ARG A 89 1.48 -12.73 -15.50
CA ARG A 89 2.06 -12.84 -16.85
C ARG A 89 3.53 -13.30 -16.86
N GLY A 90 4.12 -13.57 -15.69
CA GLY A 90 5.49 -14.06 -15.55
C GLY A 90 6.56 -12.97 -15.65
N ASP A 91 6.22 -11.70 -15.44
CA ASP A 91 7.21 -10.61 -15.47
C ASP A 91 8.17 -10.70 -14.26
N ALA A 92 9.45 -10.92 -14.56
CA ALA A 92 10.47 -11.15 -13.53
C ALA A 92 10.72 -9.92 -12.64
N GLN A 93 10.62 -8.72 -13.22
CA GLN A 93 10.77 -7.47 -12.47
C GLN A 93 9.62 -7.30 -11.48
N SER A 94 8.39 -7.54 -11.92
CA SER A 94 7.20 -7.51 -11.08
C SER A 94 7.25 -8.55 -9.97
N ARG A 95 7.79 -9.75 -10.24
CA ARG A 95 8.06 -10.74 -9.19
C ARG A 95 9.01 -10.23 -8.13
N ALA A 96 10.16 -9.68 -8.53
CA ALA A 96 11.13 -9.13 -7.56
C ALA A 96 10.56 -7.96 -6.74
N LEU A 97 9.73 -7.11 -7.35
CA LEU A 97 9.04 -6.01 -6.66
C LEU A 97 8.00 -6.54 -5.66
N PHE A 98 7.18 -7.51 -6.09
CA PHE A 98 6.18 -8.14 -5.23
C PHE A 98 6.84 -8.85 -4.04
N ASP A 99 7.88 -9.65 -4.26
CA ASP A 99 8.57 -10.39 -3.19
C ASP A 99 9.19 -9.44 -2.16
N ARG A 100 9.77 -8.32 -2.64
CA ARG A 100 10.29 -7.26 -1.76
C ARG A 100 9.17 -6.64 -0.93
N GLN A 101 8.03 -6.31 -1.54
CA GLN A 101 6.91 -5.71 -0.83
C GLN A 101 6.32 -6.70 0.20
N MET A 102 6.19 -7.98 -0.16
CA MET A 102 5.74 -9.02 0.76
C MET A 102 6.68 -9.20 1.95
N THR A 103 7.99 -9.15 1.71
CA THR A 103 9.01 -9.21 2.78
C THR A 103 8.87 -8.02 3.74
N LEU A 104 8.64 -6.81 3.20
CA LEU A 104 8.38 -5.62 4.00
C LEU A 104 7.12 -5.80 4.85
N CYS A 105 6.02 -6.26 4.25
CA CYS A 105 4.75 -6.46 4.97
C CYS A 105 4.85 -7.52 6.06
N ALA A 106 5.57 -8.62 5.82
CA ALA A 106 5.82 -9.66 6.82
C ALA A 106 6.69 -9.18 7.99
N GLY A 107 7.53 -8.17 7.76
CA GLY A 107 8.34 -7.55 8.81
C GLY A 107 7.56 -6.59 9.72
N LEU A 108 6.35 -6.18 9.33
CA LEU A 108 5.50 -5.30 10.12
C LEU A 108 4.74 -6.12 11.17
N ASN A 109 4.89 -5.77 12.45
CA ASN A 109 4.15 -6.41 13.52
C ASN A 109 2.72 -5.88 13.59
N ILE A 110 1.80 -6.59 12.94
CA ILE A 110 0.36 -6.28 12.89
C ILE A 110 -0.41 -6.69 14.16
N ASP A 111 0.22 -7.48 15.06
CA ASP A 111 -0.41 -8.11 16.24
C ASP A 111 -0.05 -7.43 17.56
N LYS A 112 0.77 -6.36 17.54
CA LYS A 112 1.00 -5.54 18.72
C LYS A 112 -0.15 -4.55 18.92
N ASP A 113 -0.93 -4.80 19.97
CA ASP A 113 -1.76 -3.83 20.68
C ASP A 113 -0.96 -3.16 21.81
#